data_AF-A0A974ZNY0-F1
#
_entry.id   AF-A0A974ZNY0-F1
#
_cell.length_a   1.000
_cell.length_b   1.000
_cell.length_c   1.000
_cell.angle_alpha   90.00
_cell.angle_beta   90.00
_cell.angle_gamma   90.00
#
_symmetry.space_group_name_H-M   'P 1'
#
loop_
_entity.id
_entity.type
_entity.pdbx_description
1 polymer ?
#
loop_
_entity_poly.entity_id
_entity_poly.type
_entity_poly.pdbx_seq_one_letter_code
_entity_poly.pdbx_strand_id
1 'polypeptide(L)'
;MLNLRRIQSGFTLLEVLVAVLVLSIGLLGLAGLQAHGLKTNHSAYLRSQASMLAYDILDVLRSDRQAALNGGYNLALGDAAPSGGTVPQSQLNNWLTERVERRLPQGDGAVQVSSGRVTITIQWNDARSGGSSSQQFIYQTQL
;
A
#
# COMPACT_ATOMS: atom_id res chain seq x y z
N MET A 1 -5.53 -32.26 66.80
CA MET A 1 -5.60 -30.85 66.38
C MET A 1 -4.23 -30.44 65.85
N LEU A 2 -4.05 -30.34 64.53
CA LEU A 2 -2.80 -29.86 63.93
C LEU A 2 -3.13 -28.58 63.15
N ASN A 3 -2.83 -27.45 63.78
CA ASN A 3 -3.01 -26.14 63.18
C ASN A 3 -1.75 -25.81 62.37
N LEU A 4 -1.80 -26.08 61.05
CA LEU A 4 -0.74 -25.72 60.12
C LEU A 4 -0.71 -24.20 60.00
N ARG A 5 0.22 -23.56 60.73
CA ARG A 5 0.53 -22.13 60.55
C ARG A 5 0.98 -21.90 59.12
N ARG A 6 0.10 -21.28 58.33
CA ARG A 6 0.41 -20.84 56.96
C ARG A 6 1.38 -19.65 57.09
N ILE A 7 2.64 -19.86 56.70
CA ILE A 7 3.64 -18.80 56.66
C ILE A 7 3.31 -17.93 55.44
N GLN A 8 2.73 -16.75 55.68
CA GLN A 8 2.54 -15.75 54.65
C GLN A 8 3.88 -15.06 54.40
N SER A 9 4.59 -15.43 53.33
CA SER A 9 5.72 -14.66 52.82
C SER A 9 5.18 -13.40 52.15
N GLY A 10 5.38 -12.24 52.77
CA GLY A 10 5.11 -10.95 52.13
C GLY A 10 6.03 -10.72 50.94
N PHE A 11 5.53 -10.07 49.90
CA PHE A 11 6.33 -9.64 48.76
C PHE A 11 7.47 -8.72 49.20
N THR A 12 8.68 -8.97 48.70
CA THR A 12 9.82 -8.05 48.95
C THR A 12 9.74 -6.88 47.97
N LEU A 13 10.29 -5.71 48.35
CA LEU A 13 10.33 -4.52 47.48
C LEU A 13 11.10 -4.81 46.17
N LEU A 14 12.09 -5.69 46.24
CA LEU A 14 12.85 -6.19 45.09
C LEU A 14 11.99 -6.99 44.11
N GLU A 15 11.06 -7.80 44.62
CA GLU A 15 10.15 -8.60 43.79
C GLU A 15 9.20 -7.74 42.97
N VAL A 16 8.67 -6.66 43.56
CA VAL A 16 7.84 -5.68 42.84
C VAL A 16 8.68 -4.93 41.78
N LEU A 17 9.92 -4.57 42.10
CA LEU A 17 10.80 -3.87 41.15
C LEU A 17 11.15 -4.74 39.94
N VAL A 18 11.43 -6.04 40.17
CA VAL A 18 11.65 -7.01 39.09
C VAL A 18 10.36 -7.23 38.28
N ALA A 19 9.19 -7.33 38.92
CA ALA A 19 7.92 -7.48 38.22
C ALA A 19 7.61 -6.28 37.31
N VAL A 20 7.81 -5.05 37.79
CA VAL A 20 7.63 -3.83 36.99
C VAL A 20 8.64 -3.75 35.85
N LEU A 21 9.90 -4.16 36.08
CA LEU A 21 10.92 -4.23 35.03
C LEU A 21 10.51 -5.18 33.90
N VAL A 22 10.14 -6.41 34.24
CA VAL A 22 9.71 -7.41 33.26
C VAL A 22 8.46 -6.96 32.51
N LEU A 23 7.46 -6.40 33.22
CA LEU A 23 6.26 -5.85 32.62
C LEU A 23 6.58 -4.71 31.64
N SER A 24 7.48 -3.80 32.02
CA SER A 24 7.88 -2.68 31.18
C SER A 24 8.53 -3.15 29.87
N ILE A 25 9.41 -4.15 29.94
CA ILE A 25 10.03 -4.75 28.74
C ILE A 25 8.95 -5.42 27.87
N GLY A 26 8.01 -6.14 28.47
CA GLY A 26 6.88 -6.75 27.75
C GLY A 26 6.01 -5.74 27.02
N LEU A 27 5.68 -4.62 27.67
CA LEU A 27 4.88 -3.54 27.07
C LEU A 27 5.62 -2.83 25.92
N LEU A 28 6.92 -2.62 26.03
CA LEU A 28 7.74 -2.08 24.93
C LEU A 28 7.76 -3.04 23.73
N GLY A 29 7.89 -4.35 23.98
CA GLY A 29 7.78 -5.37 22.93
C GLY A 29 6.42 -5.34 22.22
N LEU A 30 5.33 -5.25 22.99
CA LEU A 30 3.97 -5.13 22.45
C LEU A 30 3.79 -3.87 21.61
N ALA A 31 4.29 -2.72 22.07
CA ALA A 31 4.23 -1.47 21.32
C ALA A 31 4.96 -1.56 19.98
N GLY A 32 6.13 -2.22 19.94
CA GLY A 32 6.87 -2.50 18.70
C GLY A 32 6.07 -3.35 17.72
N LEU A 33 5.42 -4.42 18.21
CA LEU A 33 4.56 -5.27 17.39
C LEU A 33 3.34 -4.52 16.84
N GLN A 34 2.68 -3.70 17.66
CA GLN A 34 1.55 -2.88 17.23
C GLN A 34 1.96 -1.89 16.13
N ALA A 35 3.08 -1.18 16.31
CA ALA A 35 3.60 -0.24 15.33
C ALA A 35 3.94 -0.93 13.99
N HIS A 36 4.59 -2.10 14.06
CA HIS A 36 4.90 -2.91 12.88
C HIS A 36 3.64 -3.41 12.16
N GLY A 37 2.64 -3.86 12.92
CA GLY A 37 1.34 -4.30 12.39
C GLY A 37 0.63 -3.19 11.63
N LEU A 38 0.58 -1.98 12.18
CA LEU A 38 -0.01 -0.81 11.52
C LEU A 38 0.72 -0.47 10.21
N LYS A 39 2.05 -0.49 10.21
CA LYS A 39 2.85 -0.28 8.99
C LYS A 39 2.52 -1.29 7.90
N THR A 40 2.50 -2.58 8.27
CA THR A 40 2.21 -3.67 7.32
C THR A 40 0.81 -3.57 6.74
N ASN A 41 -0.19 -3.30 7.59
CA ASN A 41 -1.58 -3.10 7.15
C ASN A 41 -1.71 -1.91 6.21
N HIS A 42 -1.02 -0.81 6.48
CA HIS A 42 -1.04 0.36 5.62
C HIS A 42 -0.44 0.07 4.23
N SER A 43 0.72 -0.59 4.16
CA SER A 43 1.33 -0.96 2.88
C SER A 43 0.44 -1.94 2.09
N ALA A 44 -0.23 -2.89 2.76
CA ALA A 44 -1.19 -3.79 2.12
C ALA A 44 -2.44 -3.05 1.59
N TYR A 45 -2.92 -2.05 2.34
CA TYR A 45 -4.02 -1.19 1.90
C TYR A 45 -3.66 -0.40 0.63
N LEU A 46 -2.47 0.20 0.56
CA LEU A 46 -2.01 0.92 -0.64
C LEU A 46 -1.86 -0.02 -1.84
N ARG A 47 -1.32 -1.23 -1.66
CA ARG A 47 -1.26 -2.25 -2.72
C ARG A 47 -2.65 -2.64 -3.23
N SER A 48 -3.62 -2.76 -2.32
CA SER A 48 -5.01 -3.06 -2.68
C SER A 48 -5.61 -1.91 -3.49
N GLN A 49 -5.38 -0.66 -3.11
CA GLN A 49 -5.79 0.50 -3.89
C GLN A 49 -5.16 0.54 -5.28
N ALA A 50 -3.85 0.29 -5.40
CA ALA A 50 -3.17 0.19 -6.68
C ALA A 50 -3.79 -0.91 -7.56
N SER A 51 -4.09 -2.08 -6.99
CA SER A 51 -4.73 -3.15 -7.76
C SER A 51 -6.11 -2.76 -8.29
N MET A 52 -6.95 -2.10 -7.50
CA MET A 52 -8.24 -1.59 -7.95
C MET A 52 -8.07 -0.60 -9.10
N LEU A 53 -7.16 0.37 -8.96
CA LEU A 53 -6.85 1.37 -9.98
C LEU A 53 -6.34 0.76 -11.29
N ALA A 54 -5.61 -0.36 -11.23
CA ALA A 54 -5.18 -1.09 -12.42
C ALA A 54 -6.35 -1.76 -13.13
N TYR A 55 -7.26 -2.40 -12.39
CA TYR A 55 -8.47 -2.99 -12.98
C TYR A 55 -9.38 -1.93 -13.59
N ASP A 56 -9.52 -0.78 -12.93
CA ASP A 56 -10.31 0.33 -13.43
C ASP A 56 -9.87 0.80 -14.83
N ILE A 57 -8.56 1.03 -15.03
CA ILE A 57 -8.06 1.45 -16.35
C ILE A 57 -8.09 0.29 -17.34
N LEU A 58 -7.91 -0.95 -16.89
CA LEU A 58 -8.04 -2.11 -17.75
C LEU A 58 -9.44 -2.23 -18.35
N ASP A 59 -10.48 -2.00 -17.56
CA ASP A 59 -11.87 -2.06 -18.04
C ASP A 59 -12.13 -0.96 -19.07
N VAL A 60 -11.54 0.21 -18.89
CA VAL A 60 -11.53 1.28 -19.90
C VAL A 60 -10.84 0.81 -21.19
N LEU A 61 -9.64 0.23 -21.11
CA LEU A 61 -8.91 -0.30 -22.27
C LEU A 61 -9.69 -1.39 -23.02
N ARG A 62 -10.43 -2.22 -22.30
CA ARG A 62 -11.29 -3.26 -22.89
C ARG A 62 -12.50 -2.67 -23.58
N SER A 63 -13.07 -1.59 -23.02
CA SER A 63 -14.20 -0.88 -23.61
C SER A 63 -13.82 -0.18 -24.92
N ASP A 64 -12.62 0.38 -25.02
CA ASP A 64 -12.06 1.00 -26.24
C ASP A 64 -10.84 0.23 -26.75
N ARG A 65 -11.08 -1.04 -27.08
CA ARG A 65 -10.02 -1.97 -27.52
C ARG A 65 -9.27 -1.47 -28.75
N GLN A 66 -9.95 -0.82 -29.70
CA GLN A 66 -9.32 -0.34 -30.92
C GLN A 66 -8.34 0.79 -30.64
N ALA A 67 -8.71 1.80 -29.84
CA ALA A 67 -7.80 2.89 -29.50
C ALA A 67 -6.64 2.40 -28.61
N ALA A 68 -6.89 1.42 -27.73
CA ALA A 68 -5.85 0.76 -26.95
C ALA A 68 -4.82 0.04 -27.81
N LEU A 69 -5.23 -0.76 -28.80
CA LEU A 69 -4.31 -1.43 -29.73
C LEU A 69 -3.52 -0.46 -30.61
N ASN A 70 -4.11 0.70 -30.92
CA ASN A 70 -3.45 1.78 -31.66
C ASN A 70 -2.49 2.63 -30.78
N GLY A 71 -2.36 2.30 -29.48
CA GLY A 71 -1.46 2.99 -28.56
C GLY A 71 -2.00 4.31 -28.00
N GLY A 72 -3.29 4.61 -28.17
CA GLY A 72 -3.92 5.83 -27.67
C GLY A 72 -3.91 5.97 -26.14
N TYR A 73 -3.65 4.88 -25.43
CA TYR A 73 -3.54 4.83 -23.97
C TYR A 73 -2.11 4.65 -23.47
N ASN A 74 -1.10 4.73 -24.34
CA ASN A 74 0.28 4.58 -23.89
C ASN A 74 0.72 5.80 -23.08
N LEU A 75 1.18 5.57 -21.85
CA LEU A 75 1.64 6.57 -20.89
C LEU A 75 2.81 5.97 -20.11
N ALA A 76 3.95 6.66 -20.03
CA ALA A 76 5.09 6.23 -19.23
C ALA A 76 5.04 6.83 -17.82
N LEU A 77 5.78 6.24 -16.88
CA LEU A 77 5.94 6.82 -15.54
C LEU A 77 6.65 8.17 -15.66
N GLY A 78 6.14 9.17 -14.95
CA GLY A 78 6.65 10.54 -14.97
C GLY A 78 6.14 11.41 -16.12
N ASP A 79 5.34 10.85 -17.04
CA ASP A 79 4.68 11.65 -18.06
C ASP A 79 3.57 12.50 -17.42
N ALA A 80 3.42 13.73 -17.89
CA ALA A 80 2.31 14.57 -17.47
C ALA A 80 0.98 13.97 -17.95
N ALA A 81 -0.09 14.17 -17.15
CA ALA A 81 -1.43 13.77 -17.52
C ALA A 81 -1.77 14.32 -18.93
N PRO A 82 -2.18 13.47 -19.88
CA PRO A 82 -2.51 13.94 -21.22
C PRO A 82 -3.67 14.94 -21.16
N SER A 83 -3.61 16.01 -21.94
CA SER A 83 -4.57 17.12 -21.90
C SER A 83 -5.35 17.33 -23.21
N GLY A 84 -5.29 16.35 -24.12
CA GLY A 84 -5.97 16.41 -25.42
C GLY A 84 -7.45 16.06 -25.37
N GLY A 85 -8.17 16.39 -26.46
CA GLY A 85 -9.62 16.22 -26.55
C GLY A 85 -10.10 14.84 -27.03
N THR A 86 -9.21 13.88 -27.22
CA THR A 86 -9.61 12.51 -27.60
C THR A 86 -10.10 11.73 -26.37
N VAL A 87 -10.99 10.75 -26.59
CA VAL A 87 -11.52 9.91 -25.51
C VAL A 87 -10.43 9.19 -24.70
N PRO A 88 -9.38 8.60 -25.30
CA PRO A 88 -8.29 7.99 -24.53
C PRO A 88 -7.53 8.98 -23.64
N GLN A 89 -7.30 10.19 -24.15
CA GLN A 89 -6.57 11.23 -23.41
C GLN A 89 -7.39 11.76 -22.21
N SER A 90 -8.69 12.00 -22.39
CA SER A 90 -9.54 12.45 -21.28
C SER A 90 -9.71 11.37 -20.20
N GLN A 91 -9.79 10.09 -20.59
CA GLN A 91 -9.87 8.98 -19.66
C GLN A 91 -8.55 8.76 -18.90
N LEU A 92 -7.40 8.82 -19.57
CA LEU A 92 -6.09 8.79 -18.90
C LEU A 92 -5.91 9.97 -17.96
N ASN A 93 -6.33 11.17 -18.36
CA ASN A 93 -6.28 12.36 -17.53
C ASN A 93 -7.07 12.18 -16.23
N ASN A 94 -8.33 11.74 -16.34
CA ASN A 94 -9.18 11.48 -15.19
C ASN A 94 -8.58 10.39 -14.29
N TRP A 95 -8.12 9.29 -14.88
CA TRP A 95 -7.51 8.19 -14.13
C TRP A 95 -6.26 8.66 -13.35
N LEU A 96 -5.34 9.37 -14.00
CA LEU A 96 -4.10 9.81 -13.36
C LEU A 96 -4.37 10.88 -12.28
N THR A 97 -5.08 11.96 -12.63
CA THR A 97 -5.23 13.14 -11.77
C THR A 97 -6.29 12.98 -10.68
N GLU A 98 -7.41 12.30 -10.97
CA GLU A 98 -8.50 12.17 -9.99
C GLU A 98 -8.38 10.90 -9.15
N ARG A 99 -7.70 9.88 -9.66
CA ARG A 99 -7.65 8.56 -9.01
C ARG A 99 -6.26 8.22 -8.50
N VAL A 100 -5.24 8.18 -9.35
CA VAL A 100 -3.89 7.76 -8.95
C VAL A 100 -3.25 8.79 -8.01
N GLU A 101 -3.16 10.05 -8.42
CA GLU A 101 -2.52 11.12 -7.63
C GLU A 101 -3.25 11.42 -6.31
N ARG A 102 -4.57 11.26 -6.27
CA ARG A 102 -5.39 11.55 -5.07
C ARG A 102 -5.48 10.40 -4.08
N ARG A 103 -5.42 9.15 -4.55
CA ARG A 103 -5.60 7.96 -3.68
C ARG A 103 -4.28 7.38 -3.17
N LEU A 104 -3.19 7.60 -3.90
CA LEU A 104 -1.87 7.10 -3.55
C LEU A 104 -0.91 8.26 -3.24
N PRO A 105 -0.11 8.17 -2.15
CA PRO A 105 0.88 9.20 -1.83
C PRO A 105 1.95 9.30 -2.92
N GLN A 106 2.05 10.47 -3.58
CA GLN A 106 2.91 10.65 -4.76
C GLN A 106 2.68 9.54 -5.80
N GLY A 107 1.40 9.22 -6.03
CA GLY A 107 0.98 8.22 -6.99
C GLY A 107 1.33 8.63 -8.42
N ASP A 108 1.82 7.67 -9.19
CA ASP A 108 2.07 7.79 -10.62
C ASP A 108 1.64 6.49 -11.33
N GLY A 109 1.35 6.58 -12.62
CA GLY A 109 0.72 5.52 -13.38
C GLY A 109 1.25 5.46 -14.80
N ALA A 110 1.52 4.24 -15.27
CA ALA A 110 1.91 3.98 -16.64
C ALA A 110 1.06 2.87 -17.23
N VAL A 111 0.77 3.00 -18.51
CA VAL A 111 0.02 2.04 -19.31
C VAL A 111 0.80 1.83 -20.60
N GLN A 112 1.10 0.58 -20.92
CA GLN A 112 1.77 0.23 -22.16
C GLN A 112 1.00 -0.91 -22.83
N VAL A 113 0.55 -0.65 -24.06
CA VAL A 113 -0.07 -1.64 -24.93
C VAL A 113 0.90 -1.94 -26.07
N SER A 114 1.29 -3.22 -26.18
CA SER A 114 2.20 -3.70 -27.23
C SER A 114 1.72 -5.05 -27.74
N SER A 115 1.44 -5.15 -29.04
CA SER A 115 1.03 -6.39 -29.72
C SER A 115 -0.11 -7.15 -29.00
N GLY A 116 -1.11 -6.43 -28.48
CA GLY A 116 -2.24 -7.01 -27.75
C GLY A 116 -1.97 -7.40 -26.30
N ARG A 117 -0.77 -7.13 -25.76
CA ARG A 117 -0.46 -7.23 -24.33
C ARG A 117 -0.55 -5.86 -23.68
N VAL A 118 -1.25 -5.78 -22.56
CA VAL A 118 -1.34 -4.61 -21.69
C VAL A 118 -0.45 -4.82 -20.49
N THR A 119 0.40 -3.83 -20.21
CA THR A 119 1.16 -3.71 -18.95
C THR A 119 0.73 -2.41 -18.28
N ILE A 120 0.11 -2.53 -17.11
CA ILE A 120 -0.26 -1.40 -16.26
C ILE A 120 0.70 -1.39 -15.08
N THR A 121 1.36 -0.27 -14.86
CA THR A 121 2.28 -0.06 -13.75
C THR A 121 1.75 1.09 -12.91
N ILE A 122 1.56 0.87 -11.61
CA ILE A 122 1.17 1.91 -10.67
C ILE A 122 2.27 2.04 -9.65
N GLN A 123 2.75 3.26 -9.46
CA GLN A 123 3.83 3.60 -8.56
C GLN A 123 3.31 4.52 -7.46
N TRP A 124 3.82 4.38 -6.24
CA TRP A 124 3.58 5.33 -5.16
C TRP A 124 4.75 5.35 -4.20
N ASN A 125 4.87 6.40 -3.40
CA ASN A 125 5.92 6.51 -2.39
C ASN A 125 5.40 6.04 -1.02
N ASP A 126 6.09 5.06 -0.42
CA ASP A 126 5.86 4.65 0.97
C ASP A 126 6.98 5.18 1.90
N ALA A 127 7.21 6.50 1.88
CA ALA A 127 8.26 7.18 2.63
C ALA A 127 8.19 6.98 4.15
N ARG A 128 7.05 6.51 4.69
CA ARG A 128 6.91 6.10 6.09
C ARG A 128 7.75 4.86 6.44
N SER A 129 8.25 4.16 5.43
CA SER A 129 9.10 2.99 5.61
C SER A 129 10.58 3.31 5.89
N GLY A 130 11.01 4.58 5.69
CA GLY A 130 12.39 5.05 5.85
C GLY A 130 13.15 5.06 4.53
N GLY A 131 13.29 6.24 3.91
CA GLY A 131 13.95 6.45 2.60
C GLY A 131 12.98 6.59 1.41
N SER A 132 13.50 7.00 0.24
CA SER A 132 12.77 7.09 -1.04
C SER A 132 12.38 5.71 -1.55
N SER A 133 11.37 5.12 -0.92
CA SER A 133 10.89 3.76 -1.14
C SER A 133 9.70 3.82 -2.09
N SER A 134 10.00 4.10 -3.36
CA SER A 134 9.03 3.95 -4.43
C SER A 134 8.60 2.48 -4.50
N GLN A 135 7.31 2.22 -4.30
CA GLN A 135 6.68 0.92 -4.48
C GLN A 135 5.97 0.89 -5.82
N GLN A 136 6.04 -0.26 -6.49
CA GLN A 136 5.35 -0.47 -7.75
C GLN A 136 4.45 -1.69 -7.68
N PHE A 137 3.29 -1.59 -8.32
CA PHE A 137 2.38 -2.67 -8.62
C PHE A 137 2.27 -2.79 -10.14
N ILE A 138 2.63 -3.96 -10.68
CA ILE A 138 2.59 -4.22 -12.12
C ILE A 138 1.54 -5.29 -12.38
N TYR A 139 0.63 -4.99 -13.29
CA TYR A 139 -0.39 -5.92 -13.77
C TYR A 139 -0.23 -6.12 -15.28
N GLN A 140 -0.19 -7.38 -15.71
CA GLN A 140 -0.03 -7.74 -17.11
C GLN A 140 -1.17 -8.64 -17.56
N THR A 141 -1.76 -8.33 -18.71
CA THR A 141 -2.84 -9.13 -19.29
C THR A 141 -2.87 -8.99 -20.81
N GLN A 142 -3.66 -9.85 -21.47
CA GLN A 142 -3.96 -9.72 -22.90
C GLN A 142 -5.27 -8.95 -23.08
N LEU A 143 -5.29 -8.09 -24.09
CA LEU A 143 -6.43 -7.26 -24.45
C LEU A 143 -7.45 -8.04 -25.28
#